data_AF-A0A7W7YCT2-F1
#
_entry.id   AF-A0A7W7YCT2-F1
#
_cell.length_a   1.000
_cell.length_b   1.000
_cell.length_c   1.000
_cell.angle_alpha   90.00
_cell.angle_beta   90.00
_cell.angle_gamma   90.00
#
_symmetry.space_group_name_H-M   'P 1'
#
loop_
_entity.id
_entity.type
_entity.pdbx_description
1 polymer ?
#
loop_
_entity_poly.entity_id
_entity_poly.type
_entity_poly.pdbx_seq_one_letter_code
_entity_poly.pdbx_strand_id
1 'polypeptide(L)'
;MNPKKPRKAGFGALALLLLIFWGPHCIQLFYYFTTPPAVISSHRQEYQRLANEESDLATEARMASIRQRSALYLWFHARGLNIDEGDDHESQWESIKRPWQELIQYWRL
;
A
#
# COMPACT_ATOMS: atom_id res chain seq x y z
N MET A 1 -10.72 -14.19 49.40
CA MET A 1 -9.60 -14.31 48.43
C MET A 1 -9.91 -13.37 47.27
N ASN A 2 -9.15 -12.29 47.11
CA ASN A 2 -9.51 -11.21 46.18
C ASN A 2 -8.78 -11.45 44.84
N PRO A 3 -9.45 -11.86 43.75
CA PRO A 3 -8.77 -12.08 42.47
C PRO A 3 -8.28 -10.73 41.94
N LYS A 4 -6.96 -10.51 41.96
CA LYS A 4 -6.35 -9.32 41.35
C LYS A 4 -6.57 -9.38 39.83
N LYS A 5 -7.52 -8.55 39.41
CA LYS A 5 -7.97 -8.13 38.08
C LYS A 5 -7.01 -8.41 36.89
N PRO A 6 -7.51 -8.94 35.76
CA PRO A 6 -6.77 -9.03 34.50
C PRO A 6 -6.70 -7.66 33.80
N ARG A 7 -5.97 -6.70 34.37
CA ARG A 7 -5.84 -5.35 33.76
C ARG A 7 -4.83 -5.29 32.61
N LYS A 8 -3.85 -6.20 32.57
CA LYS A 8 -2.78 -6.20 31.57
C LYS A 8 -3.19 -6.86 30.24
N ALA A 9 -4.08 -7.86 30.30
CA ALA A 9 -4.54 -8.57 29.10
C ALA A 9 -5.34 -7.67 28.15
N GLY A 10 -6.20 -6.79 28.69
CA GLY A 10 -6.99 -5.85 27.89
C GLY A 10 -6.15 -4.79 27.18
N PHE A 11 -5.04 -4.34 27.79
CA PHE A 11 -4.15 -3.35 27.18
C PHE A 11 -3.36 -3.93 26.00
N GLY A 12 -2.86 -5.16 26.13
CA GLY A 12 -2.15 -5.84 25.03
C GLY A 12 -3.05 -6.10 23.82
N ALA A 13 -4.29 -6.54 24.06
CA ALA A 13 -5.26 -6.77 22.99
C ALA A 13 -5.64 -5.46 22.27
N LEU A 14 -5.85 -4.37 23.02
CA LEU A 14 -6.15 -3.07 22.44
C LEU A 14 -4.98 -2.53 21.60
N ALA A 15 -3.75 -2.65 22.10
CA ALA A 15 -2.56 -2.24 21.36
C ALA A 15 -2.39 -3.05 20.06
N LEU A 16 -2.64 -4.36 20.10
CA LEU A 16 -2.58 -5.21 18.92
C LEU A 16 -3.65 -4.83 17.88
N LEU A 17 -4.89 -4.56 18.32
CA LEU A 17 -5.94 -4.08 17.41
C LEU A 17 -5.56 -2.75 16.77
N LEU A 18 -5.04 -1.78 17.55
CA LEU A 18 -4.58 -0.52 16.99
C LEU A 18 -3.47 -0.73 15.96
N LEU A 19 -2.51 -1.62 16.22
CA LEU A 19 -1.46 -1.94 15.24
C LEU A 19 -2.03 -2.57 13.97
N ILE A 20 -2.98 -3.50 14.07
CA ILE A 20 -3.55 -4.17 12.89
C ILE A 20 -4.32 -3.17 12.02
N PHE A 21 -5.11 -2.29 12.61
CA PHE A 21 -5.96 -1.34 11.87
C PHE A 21 -5.22 -0.07 11.44
N TRP A 22 -4.38 0.50 12.30
CA TRP A 22 -3.71 1.79 12.05
C TRP A 22 -2.25 1.66 11.63
N GLY A 23 -1.61 0.52 11.89
CA GLY A 23 -0.24 0.25 11.48
C GLY A 23 0.07 0.57 10.01
N PRO A 24 -0.73 0.11 9.02
CA PRO A 24 -0.42 0.37 7.63
C PRO A 24 -0.55 1.86 7.30
N HIS A 25 -1.56 2.56 7.85
CA HIS A 25 -1.71 4.00 7.68
C HIS A 25 -0.54 4.81 8.25
N CYS A 26 -0.02 4.43 9.43
CA CYS A 26 1.16 5.07 10.00
C CYS A 26 2.39 4.91 9.10
N ILE A 27 2.60 3.73 8.53
CA ILE A 27 3.71 3.45 7.61
C ILE A 27 3.52 4.24 6.30
N GLN A 28 2.32 4.23 5.74
CA GLN A 28 1.98 4.97 4.52
C GLN A 28 2.20 6.47 4.69
N LEU A 29 1.73 7.05 5.80
CA LEU A 29 1.95 8.46 6.12
C LEU A 29 3.44 8.77 6.27
N PHE A 30 4.20 7.91 6.95
CA PHE A 30 5.65 8.09 7.08
C PHE A 30 6.33 8.11 5.71
N TYR A 31 6.01 7.16 4.82
CA TYR A 31 6.56 7.15 3.46
C TYR A 31 6.10 8.35 2.63
N TYR A 32 4.85 8.77 2.75
CA TYR A 32 4.34 9.95 2.06
C TYR A 32 5.10 11.21 2.48
N PHE A 33 5.21 11.48 3.78
CA PHE A 33 5.87 12.67 4.31
C PHE A 33 7.38 12.71 4.03
N THR A 34 8.02 11.55 3.90
CA THR A 34 9.45 11.46 3.56
C THR A 34 9.73 11.48 2.06
N THR A 35 8.69 11.46 1.22
CA THR A 35 8.83 11.47 -0.24
C THR A 35 8.64 12.90 -0.78
N PRO A 36 9.63 13.46 -1.51
CA PRO A 36 9.46 14.78 -2.12
C PRO A 36 8.34 14.81 -3.17
N PRO A 37 7.55 15.91 -3.26
CA PRO A 37 6.48 16.03 -4.25
C PRO A 37 6.95 15.83 -5.71
N ALA A 38 8.15 16.30 -6.05
CA ALA A 38 8.72 16.12 -7.39
C ALA A 38 8.91 14.64 -7.76
N VAL A 39 9.24 13.78 -6.80
CA VAL A 39 9.39 12.34 -7.01
C VAL A 39 8.02 11.71 -7.30
N ILE A 40 7.00 12.10 -6.53
CA ILE A 40 5.62 11.64 -6.73
C ILE A 40 5.13 12.01 -8.14
N SER A 41 5.36 13.26 -8.57
CA SER A 41 4.99 13.72 -9.90
C SER A 41 5.71 12.96 -11.01
N SER A 42 7.02 12.75 -10.87
CA SER A 42 7.82 12.00 -11.84
C SER A 42 7.37 10.54 -11.96
N HIS A 43 7.11 9.87 -10.83
CA HIS A 43 6.62 8.48 -10.83
C HIS A 43 5.21 8.37 -11.43
N ARG A 44 4.38 9.39 -11.26
CA ARG A 44 3.02 9.42 -11.81
C ARG A 44 3.06 9.56 -13.33
N GLN A 45 3.93 10.43 -13.83
CA GLN A 45 4.17 10.58 -15.27
C GLN A 45 4.68 9.28 -15.89
N GLU A 46 5.64 8.62 -15.23
CA GLU A 46 6.18 7.34 -15.70
C GLU A 46 5.11 6.24 -15.71
N TYR A 47 4.28 6.16 -14.67
CA TYR A 47 3.17 5.21 -14.62
C TYR A 47 2.20 5.39 -15.79
N GLN A 48 1.80 6.63 -16.05
CA GLN A 48 0.90 6.98 -17.16
C GLN A 48 1.54 6.72 -18.51
N ARG A 49 2.82 7.02 -18.67
CA ARG A 49 3.60 6.73 -19.87
C ARG A 49 3.59 5.23 -20.19
N LEU A 50 3.93 4.39 -19.20
CA LEU A 50 3.90 2.92 -19.35
C LEU A 50 2.49 2.39 -19.64
N ALA A 51 1.46 2.97 -19.03
CA ALA A 51 0.08 2.58 -19.28
C ALA A 51 -0.36 2.88 -20.73
N ASN A 52 0.09 4.01 -21.29
CA ASN A 52 -0.26 4.43 -22.65
C ASN A 52 0.53 3.69 -23.73
N GLU A 53 1.79 3.33 -23.46
CA GLU A 53 2.66 2.65 -24.43
C GLU A 53 2.39 1.14 -24.52
N GLU A 54 1.70 0.54 -23.54
CA GLU A 54 1.48 -0.91 -23.45
C GLU A 54 0.68 -1.54 -24.61
N SER A 55 -0.14 -0.75 -25.33
CA SER A 55 -0.94 -1.25 -26.46
C SER A 55 -0.10 -1.61 -27.69
N ASP A 56 1.08 -0.99 -27.83
CA ASP A 56 1.85 -0.99 -29.07
C ASP A 56 3.13 -1.87 -28.98
N LEU A 57 3.36 -2.50 -27.82
CA LEU A 57 4.56 -3.28 -27.55
C LEU A 57 4.43 -4.75 -27.99
N ALA A 58 5.53 -5.30 -28.54
CA ALA A 58 5.71 -6.74 -28.71
C ALA A 58 5.66 -7.48 -27.35
N THR A 59 5.27 -8.75 -27.35
CA THR A 59 4.94 -9.53 -26.13
C THR A 59 5.99 -9.46 -25.02
N GLU A 60 7.29 -9.53 -25.34
CA GLU A 60 8.36 -9.47 -24.32
C GLU A 60 8.53 -8.07 -23.72
N ALA A 61 8.51 -7.02 -24.55
CA ALA A 61 8.58 -5.63 -24.10
C ALA A 61 7.35 -5.24 -23.27
N ARG A 62 6.18 -5.79 -23.63
CA ARG A 62 4.95 -5.65 -22.86
C ARG A 62 5.06 -6.24 -21.46
N MET A 63 5.65 -7.42 -21.32
CA MET A 63 5.86 -8.04 -19.99
C MET A 63 6.81 -7.22 -19.10
N ALA A 64 7.85 -6.62 -19.67
CA ALA A 64 8.74 -5.72 -18.94
C ALA A 64 8.00 -4.45 -18.49
N SER A 65 7.20 -3.85 -19.38
CA SER A 65 6.37 -2.67 -19.07
C SER A 65 5.37 -2.96 -17.94
N ILE A 66 4.66 -4.08 -18.01
CA ILE A 66 3.70 -4.50 -16.97
C ILE A 66 4.40 -4.62 -15.61
N ARG A 67 5.57 -5.26 -15.55
CA ARG A 67 6.32 -5.40 -14.29
C ARG A 67 6.72 -4.04 -13.71
N GLN A 68 7.21 -3.14 -14.54
CA GLN A 68 7.60 -1.80 -14.10
C GLN A 68 6.37 -0.99 -13.64
N ARG A 69 5.26 -1.09 -14.35
CA ARG A 69 3.99 -0.46 -13.96
C ARG A 69 3.47 -1.02 -12.63
N SER A 70 3.51 -2.35 -12.44
CA SER A 70 3.13 -3.00 -11.17
C SER A 70 4.03 -2.56 -10.00
N ALA A 71 5.33 -2.37 -10.23
CA ALA A 71 6.24 -1.85 -9.20
C ALA A 71 5.89 -0.41 -8.81
N LEU A 72 5.57 0.44 -9.78
CA LEU A 72 5.10 1.81 -9.54
C LEU A 72 3.74 1.82 -8.81
N TYR A 73 2.80 0.98 -9.21
CA TYR A 73 1.53 0.79 -8.52
C TYR A 73 1.77 0.49 -7.03
N LEU A 74 2.59 -0.52 -6.71
CA LEU A 74 2.91 -0.86 -5.32
C LEU A 74 3.64 0.28 -4.59
N TRP A 75 4.50 1.02 -5.28
CA TRP A 75 5.20 2.18 -4.73
C TRP A 75 4.22 3.30 -4.31
N PHE A 76 3.18 3.57 -5.09
CA PHE A 76 2.13 4.54 -4.77
C PHE A 76 1.28 4.07 -3.59
N HIS A 77 0.86 2.81 -3.61
CA HIS A 77 0.04 2.21 -2.56
C HIS A 77 0.77 2.10 -1.21
N ALA A 78 2.07 1.82 -1.22
CA ALA A 78 2.91 1.88 -0.02
C ALA A 78 2.93 3.27 0.63
N ARG A 79 2.63 4.33 -0.13
CA ARG A 79 2.52 5.73 0.34
C ARG A 79 1.08 6.18 0.59
N GLY A 80 0.11 5.27 0.51
CA GLY A 80 -1.31 5.59 0.65
C GLY A 80 -1.84 6.48 -0.48
N LEU A 81 -1.18 6.49 -1.64
CA LEU A 81 -1.60 7.24 -2.81
C LEU A 81 -2.34 6.31 -3.75
N ASN A 82 -3.60 6.63 -4.05
CA ASN A 82 -4.33 5.93 -5.09
C ASN A 82 -3.90 6.45 -6.47
N ILE A 83 -3.52 5.55 -7.37
CA ILE A 83 -3.13 5.90 -8.74
C ILE A 83 -4.10 5.36 -9.81
N ASP A 84 -4.86 4.31 -9.49
CA ASP A 84 -5.94 3.80 -10.34
C ASP A 84 -7.29 3.99 -9.64
N GLU A 85 -8.13 4.85 -10.21
CA GLU A 85 -9.52 5.07 -9.79
C GLU A 85 -10.38 3.92 -10.34
N GLY A 86 -10.50 2.81 -9.59
CA GLY A 86 -11.24 1.66 -10.12
C GLY A 86 -11.87 0.68 -9.15
N ASP A 87 -11.59 0.74 -7.84
CA ASP A 87 -12.04 -0.31 -6.92
C ASP A 87 -12.54 0.26 -5.57
N ASP A 88 -13.72 0.89 -5.63
CA ASP A 88 -14.39 1.48 -4.46
C ASP A 88 -15.38 0.50 -3.77
N HIS A 89 -15.35 -0.79 -4.15
CA HIS A 89 -16.23 -1.82 -3.60
C HIS A 89 -15.48 -2.84 -2.74
N GLU A 90 -14.67 -2.36 -1.81
CA GLU A 90 -13.99 -3.24 -0.85
C GLU A 90 -14.85 -3.54 0.38
N SER A 91 -14.89 -4.83 0.75
CA SER A 91 -15.43 -5.24 2.04
C SER A 91 -14.58 -4.66 3.20
N GLN A 92 -15.16 -4.54 4.40
CA GLN A 92 -14.42 -4.10 5.60
C GLN A 92 -13.18 -4.96 5.92
N TRP A 93 -13.18 -6.22 5.51
CA TRP A 93 -12.01 -7.09 5.70
C TRP A 93 -10.90 -6.76 4.71
N GLU A 94 -11.25 -6.49 3.44
CA GLU A 94 -10.27 -6.13 2.43
C GLU A 94 -9.62 -4.77 2.71
N SER A 95 -10.37 -3.81 3.27
CA SER A 95 -9.81 -2.51 3.64
C SER A 95 -8.75 -2.58 4.75
N ILE A 96 -8.78 -3.63 5.59
CA ILE A 96 -7.73 -3.90 6.60
C ILE A 96 -6.58 -4.69 5.98
N LYS A 97 -6.91 -5.70 5.18
CA LYS A 97 -5.94 -6.69 4.67
C LYS A 97 -5.10 -6.15 3.51
N ARG A 98 -5.72 -5.48 2.54
CA ARG A 98 -5.06 -5.01 1.32
C ARG A 98 -3.88 -4.08 1.61
N PRO A 99 -3.98 -3.05 2.49
CA PRO A 99 -2.85 -2.17 2.78
C PRO A 99 -1.61 -2.92 3.32
N TRP A 100 -1.83 -3.93 4.18
CA TRP A 100 -0.74 -4.79 4.64
C TRP A 100 -0.14 -5.64 3.52
N GLN A 101 -0.98 -6.21 2.67
CA GLN A 101 -0.51 -7.01 1.53
C GLN A 101 0.29 -6.19 0.54
N GLU A 102 -0.14 -4.97 0.23
CA GLU A 102 0.56 -4.05 -0.66
C GLU A 102 1.90 -3.60 -0.07
N LEU A 103 1.96 -3.29 1.23
CA LEU A 103 3.22 -3.00 1.93
C LEU A 103 4.19 -4.19 1.91
N ILE A 104 3.70 -5.40 2.19
CA ILE A 104 4.54 -6.62 2.16
C ILE A 104 5.04 -6.89 0.74
N GLN A 105 4.19 -6.72 -0.28
CA GLN A 105 4.60 -6.88 -1.67
C GLN A 105 5.65 -5.84 -2.06
N TYR A 106 5.44 -4.59 -1.68
CA TYR A 106 6.40 -3.51 -1.91
C TYR A 106 7.78 -3.80 -1.30
N TRP A 107 7.83 -4.35 -0.07
CA TRP A 107 9.11 -4.74 0.56
C TRP A 107 9.80 -5.96 -0.06
N ARG A 108 9.11 -6.68 -0.94
CA ARG A 108 9.64 -7.86 -1.65
C ARG A 108 10.02 -7.59 -3.11
N LEU A 109 9.69 -6.41 -3.63
CA LEU A 109 10.17 -5.93 -4.93
C LEU A 109 11.68 -5.71 -4.89
#